data_AF-A0A220UKY7-F1
#
_entry.id   AF-A0A220UKY7-F1
#
_cell.length_a   1.000
_cell.length_b   1.000
_cell.length_c   1.000
_cell.angle_alpha   90.00
_cell.angle_beta   90.00
_cell.angle_gamma   90.00
#
_symmetry.space_group_name_H-M   'P 1'
#
loop_
_entity.id
_entity.type
_entity.pdbx_description
1 polymer ?
#
loop_
_entity_poly.entity_id
_entity_poly.type
_entity_poly.pdbx_seq_one_letter_code
_entity_poly.pdbx_strand_id
1 'polypeptide(L)'
;MGDHPTGFDEKRGSLRVDMEAERVLLHWTDNNGIEHTDQGVCIDLARRGILFDYKKPFTLGDLVSVTFNPDTDHENSVKGQVCRCSKRHDQSYHVAMQLL
;
A
#
# COMPACT_ATOMS: atom_id res chain seq x y z
N MET A 1 -41.73 15.03 -13.32
CA MET A 1 -40.50 15.27 -12.53
C MET A 1 -39.62 14.07 -12.76
N GLY A 2 -38.48 14.25 -13.42
CA GLY A 2 -37.60 13.15 -13.82
C GLY A 2 -36.85 12.59 -12.62
N ASP A 3 -36.90 11.27 -12.47
CA ASP A 3 -36.14 10.52 -11.49
C ASP A 3 -34.68 10.50 -11.96
N HIS A 4 -33.86 11.39 -11.40
CA HIS A 4 -32.43 11.36 -11.63
C HIS A 4 -31.85 10.27 -10.73
N PRO A 5 -31.11 9.28 -11.26
CA PRO A 5 -30.42 8.34 -10.39
C PRO A 5 -29.48 9.17 -9.53
N THR A 6 -29.67 9.12 -8.21
CA THR A 6 -28.74 9.64 -7.20
C THR A 6 -27.49 8.74 -7.24
N GLY A 7 -26.74 8.89 -8.33
CA GLY A 7 -25.65 8.03 -8.73
C GLY A 7 -24.34 8.47 -8.09
N PHE A 8 -23.59 7.46 -7.66
CA PHE A 8 -22.22 7.50 -7.14
C PHE A 8 -22.08 7.91 -5.67
N ASP A 9 -22.45 6.99 -4.77
CA ASP A 9 -21.91 7.00 -3.41
C ASP A 9 -20.39 6.77 -3.45
N GLU A 10 -19.64 7.78 -3.02
CA GLU A 10 -18.20 7.65 -2.82
C GLU A 10 -17.93 6.61 -1.74
N LYS A 11 -17.24 5.54 -2.12
CA LYS A 11 -16.91 4.43 -1.20
C LYS A 11 -15.74 4.76 -0.28
N ARG A 12 -14.91 5.76 -0.62
CA ARG A 12 -13.72 6.14 0.14
C ARG A 12 -14.08 7.20 1.19
N GLY A 13 -13.87 6.85 2.46
CA GLY A 13 -14.00 7.81 3.57
C GLY A 13 -12.81 8.77 3.74
N SER A 14 -11.81 8.74 2.85
CA SER A 14 -10.63 9.62 2.92
C SER A 14 -10.01 9.87 1.55
N LEU A 15 -9.51 11.10 1.38
CA LEU A 15 -8.67 11.47 0.24
C LEU A 15 -7.34 10.71 0.27
N ARG A 16 -6.74 10.59 -0.91
CA ARG A 16 -5.40 10.04 -1.10
C ARG A 16 -4.49 11.12 -1.64
N VAL A 17 -3.26 11.11 -1.17
CA VAL A 17 -2.17 11.93 -1.67
C VAL A 17 -1.34 11.03 -2.58
N ASP A 18 -1.12 11.50 -3.81
CA ASP A 18 -0.18 10.86 -4.73
C ASP A 18 1.24 11.07 -4.18
N MET A 19 2.06 10.03 -4.23
CA MET A 19 3.39 10.03 -3.62
C MET A 19 4.51 10.18 -4.66
N GLU A 20 4.21 10.57 -5.91
CA GLU A 20 5.22 10.82 -6.95
C GLU A 20 6.24 9.68 -7.16
N ALA A 21 5.80 8.43 -6.95
CA ALA A 21 6.66 7.24 -7.00
C ALA A 21 7.80 7.23 -5.95
N GLU A 22 7.51 7.71 -4.74
CA GLU A 22 8.42 7.68 -3.60
C GLU A 22 8.97 6.27 -3.31
N ARG A 23 10.28 6.14 -3.13
CA ARG A 23 10.91 4.87 -2.76
C ARG A 23 10.74 4.62 -1.27
N VAL A 24 10.32 3.40 -0.93
CA VAL A 24 10.06 3.01 0.46
C VAL A 24 10.71 1.68 0.78
N LEU A 25 11.18 1.54 2.01
CA LEU A 25 11.66 0.27 2.52
C LEU A 25 10.47 -0.56 3.00
N LEU A 26 10.33 -1.77 2.49
CA LEU A 26 9.35 -2.76 2.88
C LEU A 26 10.01 -3.74 3.86
N HIS A 27 9.32 -4.04 4.95
CA HIS A 27 9.73 -5.08 5.89
C HIS A 27 8.55 -5.97 6.25
N TRP A 28 8.71 -7.28 6.16
CA TRP A 28 7.67 -8.26 6.49
C TRP A 28 8.28 -9.59 6.95
N THR A 29 7.48 -10.39 7.64
CA THR A 29 7.82 -11.78 7.97
C THR A 29 6.98 -12.69 7.08
N ASP A 30 7.60 -13.65 6.40
CA ASP A 30 6.89 -14.60 5.55
C ASP A 30 6.26 -15.76 6.36
N ASN A 31 5.57 -16.65 5.66
CA ASN A 31 4.90 -17.82 6.27
C ASN A 31 5.86 -18.85 6.88
N ASN A 32 7.16 -18.76 6.58
CA ASN A 32 8.19 -19.61 7.19
C ASN A 32 8.82 -18.94 8.43
N GLY A 33 8.34 -17.76 8.81
CA GLY A 33 8.91 -16.98 9.91
C GLY A 33 10.21 -16.24 9.53
N ILE A 34 10.53 -16.13 8.24
CA ILE A 34 11.74 -15.45 7.77
C ILE A 34 11.42 -13.97 7.61
N GLU A 35 12.25 -13.11 8.20
CA GLU A 35 12.20 -11.67 8.00
C GLU A 35 12.81 -11.29 6.66
N HIS A 36 12.12 -10.40 5.96
CA HIS A 36 12.52 -9.86 4.67
C HIS A 36 12.51 -8.34 4.71
N THR A 37 13.49 -7.76 4.04
CA THR A 37 13.57 -6.33 3.77
C THR A 37 13.87 -6.11 2.29
N ASP A 38 13.13 -5.23 1.64
CA ASP A 38 13.35 -4.89 0.23
C ASP A 38 12.80 -3.50 -0.10
N GLN A 39 13.14 -2.96 -1.26
CA GLN A 39 12.64 -1.67 -1.71
C GLN A 39 11.35 -1.82 -2.52
N GLY A 40 10.41 -0.91 -2.30
CA GLY A 40 9.17 -0.75 -3.06
C GLY A 40 8.97 0.70 -3.52
N VAL A 41 7.87 0.95 -4.23
CA VAL A 41 7.50 2.29 -4.68
C VAL A 41 6.11 2.62 -4.15
N CYS A 42 5.99 3.62 -3.29
CA CYS A 42 4.71 4.11 -2.81
C CYS A 42 4.02 4.92 -3.93
N ILE A 43 2.79 4.53 -4.27
CA ILE A 43 1.98 5.17 -5.31
C ILE A 43 1.06 6.21 -4.66
N ASP A 44 0.26 5.79 -3.68
CA ASP A 44 -0.64 6.69 -2.97
C ASP A 44 -0.70 6.38 -1.47
N LEU A 45 -0.91 7.42 -0.67
CA LEU A 45 -1.11 7.32 0.78
C LEU A 45 -2.42 8.01 1.16
N ALA A 46 -3.17 7.35 2.02
CA ALA A 46 -4.40 7.85 2.63
C ALA A 46 -4.34 7.62 4.13
N ARG A 47 -5.21 8.29 4.89
CA ARG A 47 -5.30 8.13 6.35
C ARG A 47 -5.39 6.68 6.81
N ARG A 48 -6.07 5.84 6.03
CA ARG A 48 -6.36 4.43 6.36
C ARG A 48 -5.73 3.44 5.40
N GLY A 49 -4.98 3.87 4.39
CA GLY A 49 -4.48 2.93 3.41
C GLY A 49 -3.30 3.45 2.65
N ILE A 50 -2.54 2.52 2.12
CA ILE A 50 -1.37 2.79 1.27
C ILE A 50 -1.45 1.86 0.07
N LEU A 51 -1.05 2.36 -1.09
CA LEU A 51 -0.84 1.58 -2.30
C LEU A 51 0.63 1.68 -2.69
N PHE A 52 1.29 0.55 -2.87
CA PHE A 52 2.66 0.51 -3.36
C PHE A 52 2.81 -0.52 -4.49
N ASP A 53 3.81 -0.34 -5.34
CA ASP A 53 4.26 -1.31 -6.32
C ASP A 53 5.41 -2.15 -5.76
N TYR A 54 5.37 -3.46 -6.02
CA TYR A 54 6.45 -4.37 -5.68
C TYR A 54 6.59 -5.50 -6.71
N LYS A 55 7.79 -6.05 -6.83
CA LYS A 55 8.16 -7.03 -7.87
C LYS A 55 7.57 -8.43 -7.69
N LYS A 56 7.09 -8.76 -6.49
CA LYS A 56 6.49 -10.06 -6.15
C LYS A 56 5.10 -9.87 -5.52
N PRO A 57 4.20 -10.86 -5.65
CA PRO A 57 2.91 -10.78 -5.00
C PRO A 57 3.05 -10.96 -3.48
N PHE A 58 2.23 -10.23 -2.73
CA PHE A 58 1.93 -10.51 -1.32
C PHE A 58 0.62 -11.31 -1.20
N THR A 59 0.48 -12.02 -0.09
CA THR A 59 -0.76 -12.72 0.28
C THR A 59 -1.70 -11.75 1.01
N LEU A 60 -3.01 -11.92 0.83
CA LEU A 60 -3.99 -11.17 1.62
C LEU A 60 -3.82 -11.52 3.10
N GLY A 61 -3.77 -10.50 3.94
CA GLY A 61 -3.56 -10.67 5.38
C GLY A 61 -2.10 -10.50 5.82
N ASP A 62 -1.13 -10.47 4.90
CA ASP A 62 0.28 -10.25 5.26
C ASP A 62 0.45 -8.91 5.99
N LEU A 63 1.21 -8.95 7.09
CA LEU A 63 1.59 -7.75 7.83
C LEU A 63 2.88 -7.20 7.25
N VAL A 64 2.83 -5.95 6.82
CA VAL A 64 3.97 -5.28 6.20
C VAL A 64 4.18 -3.93 6.90
N SER A 65 5.44 -3.60 7.14
CA SER A 65 5.89 -2.27 7.53
C SER A 65 6.44 -1.56 6.30
N VAL A 66 6.02 -0.32 6.08
CA VAL A 66 6.50 0.54 4.99
C VAL A 66 7.17 1.74 5.64
N THR A 67 8.46 1.91 5.37
CA THR A 67 9.30 2.95 5.94
C THR A 67 9.70 3.95 4.86
N PHE A 68 9.33 5.21 5.07
CA PHE A 68 9.69 6.37 4.27
C PHE A 68 10.98 6.97 4.80
N ASN A 69 11.81 7.54 3.91
CA ASN A 69 13.09 8.17 4.24
C ASN A 69 13.98 7.32 5.19
N PRO A 70 14.20 6.03 4.88
CA PRO A 70 14.97 5.15 5.75
C PRO A 70 16.39 5.71 5.98
N ASP A 71 16.93 5.50 7.17
CA ASP A 71 18.28 5.94 7.57
C ASP A 71 18.47 7.47 7.61
N THR A 72 17.39 8.23 7.87
CA THR A 72 17.42 9.69 8.00
C THR A 72 16.68 10.18 9.26
N ASP A 73 16.89 11.44 9.64
CA ASP A 73 16.16 12.11 10.74
C ASP A 73 14.66 12.30 10.44
N HIS A 74 14.23 12.03 9.20
CA HIS A 74 12.84 12.11 8.75
C HIS A 74 12.23 10.72 8.48
N GLU A 75 12.87 9.66 8.97
CA GLU A 75 12.37 8.31 8.86
C GLU A 75 10.98 8.19 9.51
N ASN A 76 10.05 7.57 8.77
CA ASN A 76 8.71 7.32 9.28
C ASN A 76 8.19 5.99 8.78
N SER A 77 7.69 5.16 9.70
CA SER A 77 7.18 3.82 9.39
C SER A 77 5.69 3.72 9.65
N VAL A 78 4.96 3.17 8.68
CA VAL A 78 3.56 2.78 8.83
C VAL A 78 3.43 1.28 8.73
N LYS A 79 2.55 0.70 9.55
CA LYS A 79 2.25 -0.74 9.53
C LYS A 79 0.84 -0.95 9.02
N GLY A 80 0.65 -2.03 8.28
CA GLY A 80 -0.66 -2.37 7.77
C GLY A 80 -0.78 -3.83 7.39
N GLN A 81 -1.99 -4.18 6.99
CA GLN A 81 -2.32 -5.51 6.49
C GLN A 81 -2.67 -5.42 5.01
N VAL A 82 -2.11 -6.32 4.19
CA VAL A 82 -2.42 -6.42 2.76
C VAL A 82 -3.89 -6.80 2.59
N CYS A 83 -4.66 -5.93 1.93
CA CYS A 83 -6.08 -6.12 1.66
C CYS A 83 -6.39 -6.33 0.18
N ARG A 84 -5.44 -6.05 -0.71
CA ARG A 84 -5.53 -6.34 -2.14
C ARG A 84 -4.13 -6.45 -2.77
N CYS A 85 -3.94 -7.42 -3.64
CA CYS A 85 -2.74 -7.56 -4.46
C CYS A 85 -3.17 -7.85 -5.90
N SER A 86 -2.70 -7.05 -6.87
CA SER A 86 -3.06 -7.21 -8.28
C SER A 86 -1.84 -7.07 -9.17
N LYS A 87 -1.58 -8.07 -10.03
CA LYS A 87 -0.55 -8.00 -11.06
C LYS A 87 -0.87 -6.89 -12.06
N ARG A 88 0.12 -6.08 -12.42
CA ARG A 88 0.00 -5.05 -13.46
C ARG A 88 0.70 -5.47 -14.74
N HIS A 89 1.95 -5.90 -14.61
CA HIS A 89 2.73 -6.53 -15.67
C HIS A 89 3.76 -7.47 -15.05
N ASP A 90 4.71 -7.97 -15.84
CA ASP A 90 5.77 -8.82 -15.31
C ASP A 90 6.60 -8.04 -14.30
N GLN A 91 6.80 -8.64 -13.12
CA GLN A 91 7.51 -8.06 -11.99
C GLN A 91 6.92 -6.73 -11.47
N SER A 92 5.61 -6.53 -11.58
CA SER A 92 4.91 -5.41 -10.95
C SER A 92 3.55 -5.85 -10.41
N TYR A 93 3.40 -5.65 -9.11
CA TYR A 93 2.17 -5.91 -8.36
C TYR A 93 1.82 -4.66 -7.59
N HIS A 94 0.61 -4.15 -7.84
CA HIS A 94 0.01 -3.14 -6.99
C HIS A 94 -0.53 -3.82 -5.74
N VAL A 95 0.03 -3.46 -4.59
CA VAL A 95 -0.29 -3.99 -3.27
C VAL A 95 -0.93 -2.88 -2.45
N ALA A 96 -2.20 -3.05 -2.09
CA ALA A 96 -2.91 -2.15 -1.21
C ALA A 96 -2.94 -2.73 0.21
N MET A 97 -2.61 -1.89 1.19
CA MET A 97 -2.71 -2.21 2.60
C MET A 97 -3.73 -1.32 3.30
N GLN A 98 -4.41 -1.90 4.27
CA GLN A 98 -5.15 -1.19 5.30
C GLN A 98 -4.17 -0.87 6.44
N LEU A 99 -3.98 0.41 6.75
CA LEU A 99 -3.12 0.85 7.85
C LEU A 99 -3.78 0.54 9.20
N LEU A 100 -2.94 0.18 10.19
CA LEU A 100 -3.32 -0.16 11.57
C LEU A 100 -3.16 1.03 12.51
#